data_AF-H8KWG1-F1
#
_entry.id   AF-H8KWG1-F1
#
_cell.length_a   1.000
_cell.length_b   1.000
_cell.length_c   1.000
_cell.angle_alpha   90.00
_cell.angle_beta   90.00
_cell.angle_gamma   90.00
#
_symmetry.space_group_name_H-M   'P 1'
#
loop_
_entity.id
_entity.type
_entity.pdbx_description
1 polymer ?
#
loop_
_entity_poly.entity_id
_entity_poly.type
_entity_poly.pdbx_seq_one_letter_code
_entity_poly.pdbx_strand_id
1 'polypeptide(L)'
;MRSLLLILVLLCLSTRTFSNDRPQLIDSLSADQKTVLYQYGTLKKLASAPQAENFWTQHKQLMPHLANAQRDSLANELLMNVELVYKVKKPSSFRFLERLFTATGLILSFASLIAAYAIIMLIYKYWSVISVFFLRIFAPLFKILFAPRMLTFELLLLGAAGIWFGPSIKDVTIRTIIIHVGLFLLWSQVTELVAAELNFKACYKKVFNSSSEWIPNRSTFIQICVPCFTTAVALFITTTKIADEWYYYELVIIGLITFYTIPLVYSVCRPLGRLILPVTYELNKINPRILPYITLTIILGVISLFIPNIHRSIPLTLGVLSACWLLIISSKEASGDLISNYVYVQLVSMLYFIGCMFAGAILSMQLLSTIGVLFLVVFAIIKYWELPGFWNWYWKDYKTWGLLGMAAFLWLIATLIKYGSTFIFIGL
;
A
#
# COMPACT_ATOMS: atom_id res chain seq x y z
N MET A 1 42.86 28.23 -93.43
CA MET A 1 43.06 26.93 -92.76
C MET A 1 44.52 26.72 -92.31
N ARG A 2 45.10 27.67 -91.57
CA ARG A 2 46.45 27.60 -90.97
C ARG A 2 46.43 27.66 -89.43
N SER A 3 45.27 27.92 -88.83
CA SER A 3 45.09 28.08 -87.38
C SER A 3 44.72 26.77 -86.65
N LEU A 4 44.33 25.71 -87.37
CA LEU A 4 44.01 24.39 -86.79
C LEU A 4 45.22 23.44 -86.76
N LEU A 5 46.17 23.61 -87.70
CA LEU A 5 47.39 22.80 -87.77
C LEU A 5 48.44 23.24 -86.72
N LEU A 6 48.40 24.51 -86.31
CA LEU A 6 49.26 25.05 -85.25
C LEU A 6 48.81 24.60 -83.85
N ILE A 7 47.52 24.35 -83.64
CA ILE A 7 46.98 23.81 -82.38
C ILE A 7 47.21 22.30 -82.27
N LEU A 8 47.20 21.56 -83.39
CA LEU A 8 47.55 20.13 -83.39
C LEU A 8 49.06 19.87 -83.21
N VAL A 9 49.91 20.78 -83.71
CA VAL A 9 51.38 20.71 -83.54
C VAL A 9 51.82 21.19 -82.14
N LEU A 10 51.05 22.08 -81.49
CA LEU A 10 51.28 22.48 -80.09
C LEU A 10 50.78 21.45 -79.06
N LEU A 11 49.99 20.45 -79.47
CA LEU A 11 49.56 19.34 -78.61
C LEU A 11 50.51 18.12 -78.64
N CYS A 12 51.54 18.11 -79.48
CA CYS A 12 52.46 16.97 -79.64
C CYS A 12 53.91 17.23 -79.20
N LEU A 13 54.21 18.35 -78.53
CA LEU A 13 55.56 18.68 -78.05
C LEU A 13 55.56 19.04 -76.56
N SER A 14 55.24 18.07 -75.72
CA SER A 14 55.74 18.06 -74.33
C SER A 14 55.97 16.62 -73.84
N THR A 15 56.84 15.88 -74.52
CA THR A 15 57.52 14.74 -73.92
C THR A 15 58.96 15.12 -73.61
N ARG A 16 59.17 15.66 -72.41
CA ARG A 16 60.40 15.45 -71.65
C ARG A 16 60.03 14.80 -70.32
N THR A 17 60.13 13.49 -70.36
CA THR A 17 60.47 12.55 -69.30
C THR A 17 61.08 13.17 -68.04
N PHE A 18 60.32 13.16 -66.96
CA PHE A 18 60.85 12.71 -65.68
C PHE A 18 60.38 11.27 -65.49
N SER A 19 61.33 10.34 -65.45
CA SER A 19 61.11 9.02 -64.87
C SER A 19 60.59 9.23 -63.47
N ASN A 20 59.38 8.78 -63.16
CA ASN A 20 58.97 8.52 -61.79
C ASN A 20 57.76 7.59 -61.85
N ASP A 21 57.98 6.31 -61.60
CA ASP A 21 56.94 5.31 -61.31
C ASP A 21 56.11 5.66 -60.03
N ARG A 22 56.24 6.88 -59.48
CA ARG A 22 55.79 7.28 -58.13
C ARG A 22 54.31 7.64 -58.03
N PRO A 23 53.69 8.41 -58.95
CA PRO A 23 52.25 8.69 -58.88
C PRO A 23 51.42 7.41 -59.08
N GLN A 24 51.86 6.54 -59.99
CA GLN A 24 51.23 5.24 -60.24
C GLN A 24 51.33 4.31 -59.02
N LEU A 25 52.46 4.35 -58.30
CA LEU A 25 52.60 3.63 -57.03
C LEU A 25 51.67 4.16 -55.95
N ILE A 26 51.54 5.48 -55.80
CA ILE A 26 50.59 6.07 -54.83
C ILE A 26 49.15 5.69 -55.18
N ASP A 27 48.75 5.74 -56.45
CA ASP A 27 47.39 5.39 -56.87
C ASP A 27 47.09 3.89 -56.72
N SER A 28 48.10 3.04 -56.82
CA SER A 28 47.96 1.59 -56.59
C SER A 28 47.76 1.19 -55.12
N LEU A 29 48.06 2.08 -54.17
CA LEU A 29 47.90 1.81 -52.74
C LEU A 29 46.43 1.89 -52.29
N SER A 30 46.01 0.92 -51.48
CA SER A 30 44.70 0.93 -50.83
C SER A 30 44.56 2.08 -49.81
N ALA A 31 43.31 2.43 -49.46
CA ALA A 31 43.03 3.51 -48.50
C ALA A 31 43.71 3.29 -47.13
N ASP A 32 43.79 2.03 -46.67
CA ASP A 32 44.44 1.68 -45.41
C ASP A 32 45.97 1.81 -45.50
N GLN A 33 46.57 1.41 -46.63
CA GLN A 33 48.01 1.59 -46.86
C GLN A 33 48.40 3.08 -46.95
N LYS A 34 47.57 3.90 -47.62
CA LYS A 34 47.75 5.36 -47.66
C LYS A 34 47.65 5.98 -46.27
N THR A 35 46.72 5.51 -45.44
CA THR A 35 46.54 5.97 -44.06
C THR A 35 47.75 5.64 -43.19
N VAL A 36 48.28 4.42 -43.28
CA VAL A 36 49.48 3.99 -42.54
C VAL A 36 50.72 4.77 -42.98
N LEU A 37 50.90 5.01 -44.29
CA LEU A 37 52.00 5.84 -44.81
C LEU A 37 51.88 7.30 -44.38
N TYR A 38 50.67 7.86 -44.37
CA TYR A 38 50.41 9.21 -43.84
C TYR A 38 50.74 9.31 -42.37
N GLN A 39 50.32 8.35 -41.55
CA GLN A 39 50.59 8.32 -40.11
C GLN A 39 52.09 8.13 -39.83
N TYR A 40 52.77 7.26 -40.57
CA TYR A 40 54.22 7.10 -40.48
C TYR A 40 54.94 8.42 -40.83
N GLY A 41 54.58 9.07 -41.95
CA GLY A 41 55.14 10.36 -42.33
C GLY A 41 54.91 11.44 -41.27
N THR A 42 53.69 11.50 -40.72
CA THR A 42 53.31 12.45 -39.66
C THR A 42 54.15 12.22 -38.40
N LEU A 43 54.29 10.97 -37.96
CA LEU A 43 55.11 10.59 -36.80
C LEU A 43 56.59 10.87 -37.04
N LYS A 44 57.10 10.66 -38.25
CA LYS A 44 58.48 10.99 -38.60
C LYS A 44 58.75 12.50 -38.56
N LYS A 45 57.75 13.32 -38.93
CA LYS A 45 57.87 14.78 -38.94
C LYS A 45 57.65 15.42 -37.56
N LEU A 46 56.76 14.87 -36.74
CA LEU A 46 56.30 15.48 -35.49
C LEU A 46 56.75 14.75 -34.22
N ALA A 47 57.20 13.50 -34.31
CA ALA A 47 57.62 12.68 -33.17
C ALA A 47 59.11 12.29 -33.27
N SER A 48 59.58 11.49 -32.31
CA SER A 48 60.97 11.01 -32.28
C SER A 48 61.20 9.87 -33.27
N ALA A 49 62.37 9.86 -33.95
CA ALA A 49 62.76 8.82 -34.91
C ALA A 49 62.51 7.36 -34.45
N PRO A 50 62.80 6.95 -33.20
CA PRO A 50 62.53 5.57 -32.76
C PRO A 50 61.04 5.23 -32.69
N GLN A 51 60.16 6.21 -32.44
CA GLN A 51 58.71 5.97 -32.40
C GLN A 51 58.13 5.75 -33.80
N ALA A 52 58.61 6.49 -34.79
CA ALA A 52 58.20 6.29 -36.19
C ALA A 52 58.66 4.93 -36.71
N GLU A 53 59.89 4.51 -36.40
CA GLU A 53 60.39 3.19 -36.81
C GLU A 53 59.68 2.03 -36.09
N ASN A 54 59.36 2.18 -34.80
CA ASN A 54 58.53 1.20 -34.08
C ASN A 54 57.11 1.10 -34.65
N PHE A 55 56.50 2.22 -35.05
CA PHE A 55 55.21 2.21 -35.71
C PHE A 55 55.28 1.49 -37.07
N TRP A 56 56.36 1.69 -37.82
CA TRP A 56 56.58 1.03 -39.11
C TRP A 56 56.75 -0.48 -38.95
N THR A 57 57.55 -0.95 -37.98
CA THR A 57 57.77 -2.39 -37.77
C THR A 57 56.48 -3.13 -37.43
N GLN A 58 55.57 -2.50 -36.68
CA GLN A 58 54.25 -3.06 -36.36
C GLN A 58 53.34 -3.19 -37.59
N HIS A 59 53.44 -2.27 -38.56
CA HIS A 59 52.56 -2.23 -39.73
C HIS A 59 53.22 -2.70 -41.03
N LYS A 60 54.47 -3.19 -40.96
CA LYS A 60 55.26 -3.65 -42.12
C LYS A 60 54.57 -4.77 -42.90
N GLN A 61 53.74 -5.57 -42.23
CA GLN A 61 52.97 -6.66 -42.86
C GLN A 61 52.01 -6.18 -43.96
N LEU A 62 51.55 -4.92 -43.90
CA LEU A 62 50.63 -4.36 -44.91
C LEU A 62 51.35 -3.95 -46.20
N MET A 63 52.67 -3.75 -46.15
CA MET A 63 53.49 -3.31 -47.29
C MET A 63 54.90 -3.94 -47.25
N PRO A 64 55.01 -5.28 -47.33
CA PRO A 64 56.28 -6.00 -47.13
C PRO A 64 57.32 -5.73 -48.23
N HIS A 65 56.87 -5.26 -49.39
CA HIS A 65 57.70 -5.05 -50.58
C HIS A 65 58.34 -3.65 -50.67
N LEU A 66 58.03 -2.73 -49.75
CA LEU A 66 58.58 -1.37 -49.76
C LEU A 66 59.97 -1.32 -49.11
N ALA A 67 60.97 -0.88 -49.87
CA ALA A 67 62.29 -0.56 -49.33
C ALA A 67 62.21 0.71 -48.45
N ASN A 68 63.06 0.81 -47.42
CA ASN A 68 63.03 1.93 -46.45
C ASN A 68 63.12 3.31 -47.12
N ALA A 69 63.95 3.46 -48.16
CA ALA A 69 64.08 4.70 -48.92
C ALA A 69 62.82 5.04 -49.72
N GLN A 70 62.12 4.03 -50.25
CA GLN A 70 60.88 4.22 -51.00
C GLN A 70 59.71 4.58 -50.07
N ARG A 71 59.60 3.93 -48.91
CA ARG A 71 58.66 4.30 -47.83
C ARG A 71 58.78 5.77 -47.46
N ASP A 72 60.02 6.21 -47.20
CA ASP A 72 60.28 7.58 -46.74
C ASP A 72 59.91 8.62 -47.79
N SER A 73 60.22 8.34 -49.05
CA SER A 73 59.83 9.19 -50.17
C SER A 73 58.30 9.26 -50.33
N LEU A 74 57.62 8.11 -50.29
CA LEU A 74 56.16 8.04 -50.47
C LEU A 74 55.41 8.70 -49.32
N ALA A 75 55.88 8.53 -48.08
CA ALA A 75 55.28 9.17 -46.91
C ALA A 75 55.39 10.70 -46.96
N ASN A 76 56.53 11.23 -47.42
CA ASN A 76 56.72 12.66 -47.60
C ASN A 76 55.85 13.22 -48.74
N GLU A 77 55.73 12.50 -49.85
CA GLU A 77 54.92 12.91 -51.00
C GLU A 77 53.42 12.90 -50.65
N LEU A 78 52.97 11.92 -49.88
CA LEU A 78 51.60 11.81 -49.42
C LEU A 78 51.26 12.90 -48.38
N LEU A 79 52.19 13.24 -47.47
CA LEU A 79 52.01 14.38 -46.55
C LEU A 79 51.84 15.73 -47.26
N MET A 80 52.55 15.94 -48.36
CA MET A 80 52.51 17.22 -49.09
C MET A 80 51.25 17.37 -49.95
N ASN A 81 50.59 16.26 -50.29
CA ASN A 81 49.49 16.23 -51.28
C ASN A 81 48.14 15.78 -50.70
N VAL A 82 47.97 15.69 -49.37
CA VAL A 82 46.71 15.28 -48.73
C VAL A 82 45.88 16.47 -48.27
N GLU A 83 44.60 16.48 -48.63
CA GLU A 83 43.57 17.38 -48.10
C GLU A 83 42.81 16.69 -46.96
N LEU A 84 42.75 17.32 -45.78
CA LEU A 84 42.05 16.78 -44.62
C LEU A 84 40.54 17.04 -44.71
N VAL A 85 39.77 16.05 -45.16
CA VAL A 85 38.30 16.12 -45.14
C VAL A 85 37.77 15.64 -43.79
N TYR A 86 37.38 16.59 -42.93
CA TYR A 86 36.77 16.27 -41.63
C TYR A 86 35.31 15.79 -41.80
N LYS A 87 35.07 14.49 -41.61
CA LYS A 87 33.70 13.93 -41.47
C LYS A 87 33.26 13.98 -40.01
N VAL A 88 32.44 14.97 -39.65
CA VAL A 88 31.85 15.07 -38.31
C VAL A 88 30.84 13.93 -38.12
N LYS A 89 31.17 12.94 -37.27
CA LYS A 89 30.32 11.75 -37.02
C LYS A 89 29.05 12.03 -36.20
N LYS A 90 28.97 13.15 -35.46
CA LYS A 90 27.85 13.45 -34.57
C LYS A 90 27.60 14.97 -34.51
N PRO A 91 26.41 15.48 -34.89
CA PRO A 91 26.10 16.89 -34.66
C PRO A 91 25.99 17.15 -33.15
N SER A 92 26.55 18.27 -32.70
CA SER A 92 26.47 18.68 -31.29
C SER A 92 25.02 18.98 -30.90
N SER A 93 24.65 18.62 -29.66
CA SER A 93 23.35 18.94 -29.04
C SER A 93 23.00 20.44 -29.09
N PHE A 94 24.04 21.27 -29.25
CA PHE A 94 23.93 22.72 -29.39
C PHE A 94 23.22 23.16 -30.68
N ARG A 95 23.38 22.43 -31.81
CA ARG A 95 22.68 22.75 -33.06
C ARG A 95 21.16 22.51 -33.00
N PHE A 96 20.71 21.64 -32.11
CA PHE A 96 19.27 21.43 -31.87
C PHE A 96 18.65 22.65 -31.16
N LEU A 97 19.34 23.18 -30.15
CA LEU A 97 18.95 24.44 -29.49
C LEU A 97 19.03 25.62 -30.46
N GLU A 98 20.05 25.67 -31.30
CA GLU A 98 20.21 26.72 -32.32
C GLU A 98 19.05 26.73 -33.33
N ARG A 99 18.52 25.56 -33.71
CA ARG A 99 17.31 25.44 -34.54
C ARG A 99 16.04 25.87 -33.80
N LEU A 100 15.91 25.54 -32.51
CA LEU A 100 14.76 25.96 -31.68
C LEU A 100 14.70 27.48 -31.47
N PHE A 101 15.85 28.15 -31.35
CA PHE A 101 15.94 29.60 -31.17
C PHE A 101 15.96 30.41 -32.48
N THR A 102 15.82 29.77 -33.64
CA THR A 102 15.49 30.52 -34.87
C THR A 102 14.05 31.05 -34.77
N ALA A 103 13.81 32.27 -35.23
CA ALA A 103 12.48 32.91 -35.20
C ALA A 103 11.39 32.00 -35.79
N THR A 104 11.71 31.24 -36.84
CA THR A 104 10.83 30.26 -37.48
C THR A 104 10.50 29.07 -36.57
N GLY A 105 11.49 28.53 -35.84
CA GLY A 105 11.30 27.44 -34.88
C GLY A 105 10.46 27.85 -33.67
N LEU A 106 10.64 29.09 -33.21
CA LEU A 106 9.86 29.70 -32.15
C LEU A 106 8.40 29.89 -32.57
N ILE A 107 8.14 30.40 -33.78
CA ILE A 107 6.78 30.57 -34.33
C ILE A 107 6.08 29.21 -34.48
N LEU A 108 6.78 28.19 -35.00
CA LEU A 108 6.20 26.85 -35.16
C LEU A 108 5.85 26.20 -33.81
N SER A 109 6.69 26.42 -32.79
CA SER A 109 6.46 25.94 -31.43
C SER A 109 5.32 26.69 -30.73
N PHE A 110 5.17 28.00 -30.97
CA PHE A 110 4.01 28.75 -30.51
C PHE A 110 2.72 28.29 -31.21
N ALA A 111 2.77 28.04 -32.52
CA ALA A 111 1.62 27.54 -33.27
C ALA A 111 1.16 26.16 -32.78
N SER A 112 2.09 25.26 -32.46
CA SER A 112 1.74 23.93 -31.91
C SER A 112 1.16 24.04 -30.49
N LEU A 113 1.64 24.96 -29.66
CA LEU A 113 1.06 25.24 -28.34
C LEU A 113 -0.37 25.76 -28.46
N ILE A 114 -0.61 26.70 -29.38
CA ILE A 114 -1.94 27.26 -29.65
C ILE A 114 -2.87 26.16 -30.19
N ALA A 115 -2.38 25.29 -31.07
CA ALA A 115 -3.15 24.16 -31.59
C ALA A 115 -3.52 23.16 -30.49
N ALA A 116 -2.57 22.81 -29.61
CA ALA A 116 -2.83 21.93 -28.47
C ALA A 116 -3.88 22.54 -27.51
N TYR A 117 -3.75 23.84 -27.21
CA TYR A 117 -4.71 24.56 -26.38
C TYR A 117 -6.10 24.62 -27.03
N ALA A 118 -6.16 24.86 -28.34
CA ALA A 118 -7.41 24.86 -29.10
C ALA A 118 -8.08 23.49 -29.10
N ILE A 119 -7.31 22.40 -29.24
CA ILE A 119 -7.82 21.02 -29.15
C ILE A 119 -8.39 20.75 -27.75
N ILE A 120 -7.68 21.14 -26.68
CA ILE A 120 -8.16 20.98 -25.30
C ILE A 120 -9.47 21.75 -25.10
N MET A 121 -9.54 23.00 -25.55
CA MET A 121 -10.75 23.81 -25.47
C MET A 121 -11.90 23.26 -26.31
N LEU A 122 -11.62 22.69 -27.48
CA LEU A 122 -12.59 22.00 -28.32
C LEU A 122 -13.15 20.76 -27.63
N ILE A 123 -12.27 19.92 -27.06
CA ILE A 123 -12.67 18.74 -26.30
C ILE A 123 -13.52 19.15 -25.11
N TYR A 124 -13.13 20.18 -24.36
CA TYR A 124 -13.89 20.68 -23.22
C TYR A 124 -15.27 21.20 -23.64
N LYS A 125 -15.34 22.02 -24.69
CA LYS A 125 -16.60 22.59 -25.22
C LYS A 125 -17.57 21.51 -25.70
N TYR A 126 -17.07 20.47 -26.37
CA TYR A 126 -17.88 19.38 -26.90
C TYR A 126 -17.95 18.16 -25.98
N TRP A 127 -17.40 18.24 -24.76
CA TRP A 127 -17.34 17.12 -23.83
C TRP A 127 -18.72 16.55 -23.49
N SER A 128 -19.74 17.40 -23.39
CA SER A 128 -21.13 16.97 -23.16
C SER A 128 -21.67 16.13 -24.32
N VAL A 129 -21.37 16.49 -25.57
CA VAL A 129 -21.80 15.74 -26.75
C VAL A 129 -21.00 14.46 -26.92
N ILE A 130 -19.68 14.54 -26.72
CA ILE A 130 -18.75 13.40 -26.75
C ILE A 130 -19.17 12.37 -25.69
N SER A 131 -19.38 12.79 -24.44
CA SER A 131 -19.79 11.89 -23.37
C SER A 131 -21.14 11.24 -23.63
N VAL A 132 -22.13 11.96 -24.19
CA VAL A 132 -23.42 11.35 -24.59
C VAL A 132 -23.26 10.36 -25.73
N PHE A 133 -22.40 10.65 -26.72
CA PHE A 133 -22.08 9.73 -27.82
C PHE A 133 -21.41 8.44 -27.31
N PHE A 134 -20.40 8.58 -26.45
CA PHE A 134 -19.75 7.45 -25.77
C PHE A 134 -20.75 6.67 -24.92
N LEU A 135 -21.54 7.35 -24.09
CA LEU A 135 -22.58 6.70 -23.29
C LEU A 135 -23.60 5.96 -24.15
N ARG A 136 -23.93 6.43 -25.35
CA ARG A 136 -24.89 5.74 -26.24
C ARG A 136 -24.31 4.47 -26.86
N ILE A 137 -23.05 4.51 -27.28
CA ILE A 137 -22.34 3.36 -27.85
C ILE A 137 -22.07 2.31 -26.79
N PHE A 138 -21.62 2.75 -25.61
CA PHE A 138 -21.29 1.87 -24.50
C PHE A 138 -22.49 1.55 -23.61
N ALA A 139 -23.64 2.24 -23.72
CA ALA A 139 -24.86 1.95 -22.94
C ALA A 139 -25.30 0.48 -22.96
N PRO A 140 -25.38 -0.21 -24.12
CA PRO A 140 -25.74 -1.63 -24.11
C PRO A 140 -24.69 -2.47 -23.38
N LEU A 141 -23.40 -2.17 -23.56
CA LEU A 141 -22.31 -2.84 -22.84
C LEU A 141 -22.42 -2.59 -21.34
N PHE A 142 -22.60 -1.33 -20.92
CA PHE A 142 -22.76 -0.92 -19.53
C PHE A 142 -24.05 -1.46 -18.90
N LYS A 143 -25.14 -1.60 -19.65
CA LYS A 143 -26.36 -2.25 -19.14
C LYS A 143 -26.16 -3.74 -18.84
N ILE A 144 -25.28 -4.40 -19.58
CA ILE A 144 -24.93 -5.81 -19.35
C ILE A 144 -23.90 -5.89 -18.22
N LEU A 145 -22.77 -5.19 -18.36
CA LEU A 145 -21.65 -5.20 -17.41
C LEU A 145 -22.05 -4.67 -16.01
N PHE A 146 -22.89 -3.63 -15.97
CA PHE A 146 -23.40 -3.04 -14.72
C PHE A 146 -24.86 -3.41 -14.45
N ALA A 147 -25.36 -4.52 -15.00
CA ALA A 147 -26.63 -5.06 -14.53
C ALA A 147 -26.50 -5.29 -13.01
N PRO A 148 -27.42 -4.80 -12.16
CA PRO A 148 -27.22 -4.81 -10.71
C PRO A 148 -26.86 -6.19 -10.16
N ARG A 149 -27.52 -7.24 -10.65
CA ARG A 149 -27.22 -8.63 -10.29
C ARG A 149 -25.86 -9.11 -10.80
N MET A 150 -25.45 -8.73 -12.01
CA MET A 150 -24.15 -9.13 -12.58
C MET A 150 -23.02 -8.45 -11.82
N LEU A 151 -23.16 -7.16 -11.50
CA LEU A 151 -22.23 -6.40 -10.68
C LEU A 151 -22.04 -7.03 -9.29
N THR A 152 -23.13 -7.52 -8.65
CA THR A 152 -23.03 -8.24 -7.38
C THR A 152 -22.15 -9.48 -7.48
N PHE A 153 -22.31 -10.29 -8.54
CA PHE A 153 -21.50 -11.49 -8.76
C PHE A 153 -20.05 -11.15 -9.14
N GLU A 154 -19.82 -10.12 -9.95
CA GLU A 154 -18.48 -9.64 -10.31
C GLU A 154 -17.71 -9.17 -9.06
N LEU A 155 -18.35 -8.36 -8.21
CA LEU A 155 -17.77 -7.90 -6.96
C LEU A 155 -17.55 -9.03 -5.96
N LEU A 156 -18.43 -10.03 -5.92
CA LEU A 156 -18.27 -11.22 -5.08
C LEU A 156 -17.08 -12.06 -5.55
N LEU A 157 -16.92 -12.24 -6.87
CA LEU A 157 -15.77 -12.93 -7.45
C LEU A 157 -14.47 -12.16 -7.20
N LEU A 158 -14.50 -10.84 -7.35
CA LEU A 158 -13.35 -9.97 -7.02
C LEU A 158 -12.99 -10.06 -5.53
N GLY A 159 -14.00 -10.09 -4.65
CA GLY A 159 -13.80 -10.29 -3.21
C GLY A 159 -13.14 -11.64 -2.90
N ALA A 160 -13.66 -12.72 -3.50
CA ALA A 160 -13.08 -14.06 -3.37
C ALA A 160 -11.65 -14.13 -3.94
N ALA A 161 -11.37 -13.46 -5.06
CA ALA A 161 -10.03 -13.37 -5.63
C ALA A 161 -9.07 -12.62 -4.70
N GLY A 162 -9.49 -11.52 -4.08
CA GLY A 162 -8.70 -10.79 -3.10
C GLY A 162 -8.30 -11.65 -1.90
N ILE A 163 -9.22 -12.47 -1.40
CA ILE A 163 -8.96 -13.40 -0.28
C ILE A 163 -8.07 -14.57 -0.72
N TRP A 164 -8.26 -15.09 -1.94
CA TRP A 164 -7.53 -16.26 -2.41
C TRP A 164 -6.08 -15.95 -2.82
N PHE A 165 -5.88 -14.83 -3.52
CA PHE A 165 -4.58 -14.40 -4.05
C PHE A 165 -3.85 -13.41 -3.15
N GLY A 166 -4.56 -12.70 -2.25
CA GLY A 166 -3.96 -11.81 -1.26
C GLY A 166 -2.80 -12.43 -0.47
N PRO A 167 -2.91 -13.69 0.02
CA PRO A 167 -1.82 -14.37 0.72
C PRO A 167 -0.50 -14.48 -0.06
N SER A 168 -0.51 -14.43 -1.39
CA SER A 168 0.70 -14.50 -2.22
C SER A 168 1.50 -13.19 -2.23
N ILE A 169 0.96 -12.11 -1.69
CA ILE A 169 1.60 -10.79 -1.66
C ILE A 169 2.57 -10.71 -0.48
N LYS A 170 3.84 -10.40 -0.78
CA LYS A 170 4.90 -10.34 0.24
C LYS A 170 4.76 -9.14 1.17
N ASP A 171 4.40 -7.98 0.61
CA ASP A 171 4.19 -6.76 1.39
C ASP A 171 2.98 -6.92 2.32
N VAL A 172 3.23 -6.82 3.62
CA VAL A 172 2.24 -7.06 4.66
C VAL A 172 1.10 -6.04 4.61
N THR A 173 1.41 -4.77 4.36
CA THR A 173 0.42 -3.69 4.34
C THR A 173 -0.51 -3.85 3.15
N ILE A 174 0.05 -4.06 1.96
CA ILE A 174 -0.72 -4.24 0.73
C ILE A 174 -1.55 -5.54 0.79
N ARG A 175 -0.95 -6.62 1.31
CA ARG A 175 -1.65 -7.89 1.56
C ARG A 175 -2.86 -7.69 2.46
N THR A 176 -2.70 -7.03 3.60
CA THR A 176 -3.78 -6.77 4.55
C THR A 176 -4.89 -5.93 3.93
N ILE A 177 -4.56 -4.86 3.20
CA ILE A 177 -5.56 -4.03 2.50
C ILE A 177 -6.37 -4.88 1.50
N ILE A 178 -5.70 -5.68 0.68
CA ILE A 178 -6.38 -6.48 -0.36
C ILE A 178 -7.27 -7.54 0.27
N ILE A 179 -6.81 -8.22 1.33
CA ILE A 179 -7.61 -9.22 2.03
C ILE A 179 -8.81 -8.56 2.71
N HIS A 180 -8.65 -7.42 3.37
CA HIS A 180 -9.74 -6.71 4.04
C HIS A 180 -10.78 -6.16 3.07
N VAL A 181 -10.34 -5.57 1.96
CA VAL A 181 -11.23 -5.15 0.87
C VAL A 181 -11.95 -6.37 0.31
N GLY A 182 -11.25 -7.49 0.12
CA GLY A 182 -11.85 -8.75 -0.33
C GLY A 182 -12.92 -9.29 0.62
N LEU A 183 -12.63 -9.31 1.93
CA LEU A 183 -13.57 -9.72 2.98
C LEU A 183 -14.79 -8.81 3.05
N PHE A 184 -14.59 -7.49 2.93
CA PHE A 184 -15.68 -6.52 2.90
C PHE A 184 -16.56 -6.68 1.66
N LEU A 185 -15.96 -6.86 0.48
CA LEU A 185 -16.70 -7.15 -0.74
C LEU A 185 -17.50 -8.44 -0.60
N LEU A 186 -16.87 -9.53 -0.15
CA LEU A 186 -17.55 -10.80 0.08
C LEU A 186 -18.73 -10.64 1.04
N TRP A 187 -18.52 -10.01 2.19
CA TRP A 187 -19.56 -9.77 3.19
C TRP A 187 -20.72 -8.94 2.64
N SER A 188 -20.42 -7.81 1.98
CA SER A 188 -21.43 -6.90 1.45
C SER A 188 -22.26 -7.55 0.34
N GLN A 189 -21.62 -8.25 -0.60
CA GLN A 189 -22.31 -8.90 -1.71
C GLN A 189 -23.14 -10.11 -1.24
N VAL A 190 -22.63 -10.91 -0.29
CA VAL A 190 -23.42 -12.00 0.32
C VAL A 190 -24.62 -11.43 1.07
N THR A 191 -24.44 -10.31 1.80
CA THR A 191 -25.55 -9.63 2.48
C THR A 191 -26.63 -9.18 1.49
N GLU A 192 -26.24 -8.61 0.35
CA GLU A 192 -27.17 -8.17 -0.70
C GLU A 192 -27.92 -9.35 -1.34
N LEU A 193 -27.22 -10.45 -1.65
CA LEU A 193 -27.82 -11.67 -2.19
C LEU A 193 -28.83 -12.30 -1.23
N VAL A 194 -28.51 -12.35 0.06
CA VAL A 194 -29.36 -12.97 1.10
C VAL A 194 -30.54 -12.07 1.45
N ALA A 195 -30.35 -10.74 1.46
CA ALA A 195 -31.43 -9.80 1.72
C ALA A 195 -32.42 -9.67 0.56
N ALA A 196 -31.99 -10.02 -0.66
CA ALA A 196 -32.70 -9.72 -1.91
C ALA A 196 -33.06 -8.23 -2.08
N GLU A 197 -32.39 -7.36 -1.33
CA GLU A 197 -32.56 -5.91 -1.32
C GLU A 197 -31.28 -5.28 -1.87
N LEU A 198 -31.37 -4.59 -3.01
CA LEU A 198 -30.23 -3.94 -3.71
C LEU A 198 -29.60 -2.76 -2.93
N ASN A 199 -30.08 -2.47 -1.72
CA ASN A 199 -29.67 -1.31 -0.93
C ASN A 199 -29.20 -1.72 0.46
N PHE A 200 -27.88 -1.74 0.65
CA PHE A 200 -27.23 -2.03 1.92
C PHE A 200 -27.79 -1.21 3.10
N LYS A 201 -28.10 0.08 2.87
CA LYS A 201 -28.68 0.98 3.90
C LYS A 201 -30.07 0.54 4.37
N ALA A 202 -30.89 0.00 3.47
CA ALA A 202 -32.22 -0.52 3.81
C ALA A 202 -32.12 -1.81 4.63
N CYS A 203 -31.25 -2.73 4.19
CA CYS A 203 -30.93 -3.95 4.92
C CYS A 203 -30.39 -3.66 6.33
N TYR A 204 -29.43 -2.74 6.46
CA TYR A 204 -28.88 -2.34 7.76
C TYR A 204 -29.95 -1.78 8.70
N LYS A 205 -30.83 -0.90 8.20
CA LYS A 205 -31.94 -0.34 8.99
C LYS A 205 -32.92 -1.41 9.44
N LYS A 206 -33.21 -2.40 8.59
CA LYS A 206 -34.08 -3.54 8.89
C LYS A 206 -33.46 -4.44 9.97
N VAL A 207 -32.19 -4.79 9.83
CA VAL A 207 -31.43 -5.54 10.84
C VAL A 207 -31.36 -4.79 12.17
N PHE A 208 -31.06 -3.49 12.14
CA PHE A 208 -30.98 -2.67 13.35
C PHE A 208 -32.34 -2.53 14.04
N ASN A 209 -33.42 -2.30 13.29
CA ASN A 209 -34.75 -2.18 13.87
C ASN A 209 -35.26 -3.54 14.40
N SER A 210 -35.03 -4.64 13.69
CA SER A 210 -35.33 -6.00 14.18
C SER A 210 -34.41 -6.46 15.32
N SER A 211 -33.29 -5.77 15.58
CA SER A 211 -32.44 -6.02 16.74
C SER A 211 -33.06 -5.54 18.06
N SER A 212 -34.14 -4.75 17.99
CA SER A 212 -34.92 -4.32 19.16
C SER A 212 -35.97 -5.34 19.62
N GLU A 213 -36.40 -6.25 18.73
CA GLU A 213 -37.34 -7.32 19.07
C GLU A 213 -36.65 -8.37 19.94
N TRP A 214 -37.33 -9.07 20.85
CA TRP A 214 -36.65 -9.98 21.80
C TRP A 214 -36.12 -11.26 21.13
N ILE A 215 -36.71 -11.68 20.01
CA ILE A 215 -36.30 -12.85 19.22
C ILE A 215 -36.25 -12.40 17.76
N PRO A 216 -35.10 -12.50 17.07
CA PRO A 216 -35.03 -12.09 15.67
C PRO A 216 -35.88 -13.02 14.80
N ASN A 217 -36.67 -12.43 13.89
CA ASN A 217 -37.37 -13.18 12.85
C ASN A 217 -36.41 -14.05 12.04
N ARG A 218 -36.89 -15.20 11.55
CA ARG A 218 -36.08 -16.17 10.77
C ARG A 218 -35.35 -15.50 9.59
N SER A 219 -35.99 -14.54 8.93
CA SER A 219 -35.36 -13.77 7.84
C SER A 219 -34.19 -12.94 8.32
N THR A 220 -34.33 -12.23 9.44
CA THR A 220 -33.29 -11.39 10.04
C THR A 220 -32.13 -12.23 10.55
N PHE A 221 -32.43 -13.41 11.12
CA PHE A 221 -31.41 -14.38 11.50
C PHE A 221 -30.55 -14.81 10.30
N ILE A 222 -31.18 -15.24 9.20
CA ILE A 222 -30.46 -15.67 7.99
C ILE A 222 -29.64 -14.51 7.41
N GLN A 223 -30.20 -13.31 7.37
CA GLN A 223 -29.54 -12.11 6.84
C GLN A 223 -28.27 -11.71 7.61
N ILE A 224 -28.16 -12.03 8.89
CA ILE A 224 -26.95 -11.73 9.67
C ILE A 224 -26.01 -12.93 9.70
N CYS A 225 -26.53 -14.13 9.97
CA CYS A 225 -25.69 -15.31 10.16
C CYS A 225 -25.02 -15.79 8.87
N VAL A 226 -25.68 -15.71 7.71
CA VAL A 226 -25.08 -16.19 6.46
C VAL A 226 -23.85 -15.34 6.07
N PRO A 227 -23.93 -13.99 5.98
CA PRO A 227 -22.75 -13.18 5.72
C PRO A 227 -21.64 -13.38 6.74
N CYS A 228 -21.97 -13.39 8.04
CA CYS A 228 -20.97 -13.59 9.10
C CYS A 228 -20.32 -14.98 9.07
N PHE A 229 -21.07 -16.03 8.76
CA PHE A 229 -20.51 -17.37 8.62
C PHE A 229 -19.61 -17.47 7.38
N THR A 230 -20.03 -16.88 6.25
CA THR A 230 -19.20 -16.87 5.04
C THR A 230 -17.89 -16.09 5.24
N THR A 231 -17.90 -14.97 5.95
CA THR A 231 -16.68 -14.23 6.28
C THR A 231 -15.81 -14.96 7.29
N ALA A 232 -16.40 -15.64 8.28
CA ALA A 232 -15.66 -16.46 9.23
C ALA A 232 -14.89 -17.60 8.52
N VAL A 233 -15.55 -18.30 7.58
CA VAL A 233 -14.92 -19.35 6.77
C VAL A 233 -13.81 -18.76 5.90
N ALA A 234 -14.05 -17.61 5.27
CA ALA A 234 -13.04 -16.96 4.44
C ALA A 234 -11.80 -16.51 5.24
N LEU A 235 -12.00 -15.94 6.43
CA LEU A 235 -10.92 -15.61 7.36
C LEU A 235 -10.20 -16.86 7.86
N PHE A 236 -10.93 -17.93 8.18
CA PHE A 236 -10.31 -19.20 8.59
C PHE A 236 -9.38 -19.74 7.49
N ILE A 237 -9.83 -19.76 6.23
CA ILE A 237 -8.99 -20.13 5.08
C ILE A 237 -7.76 -19.22 4.99
N THR A 238 -7.92 -17.93 5.27
CA THR A 238 -6.81 -16.97 5.24
C THR A 238 -5.79 -17.25 6.34
N THR A 239 -6.25 -17.57 7.56
CA THR A 239 -5.37 -17.95 8.70
C THR A 239 -4.61 -19.26 8.45
N THR A 240 -5.15 -20.18 7.63
CA THR A 240 -4.40 -21.39 7.24
C THR A 240 -3.27 -21.12 6.24
N LYS A 241 -3.36 -20.02 5.50
CA LYS A 241 -2.38 -19.63 4.47
C LYS A 241 -1.37 -18.60 4.96
N ILE A 242 -1.71 -17.85 6.02
CA ILE A 242 -0.92 -16.75 6.56
C ILE A 242 -0.86 -16.88 8.09
N ALA A 243 0.34 -16.83 8.65
CA ALA A 243 0.57 -16.89 10.11
C ALA A 243 0.45 -15.52 10.83
N ASP A 244 -0.23 -14.53 10.23
CA ASP A 244 -0.36 -13.20 10.82
C ASP A 244 -1.37 -13.25 12.00
N GLU A 245 -0.94 -12.83 13.19
CA GLU A 245 -1.72 -12.99 14.43
C GLU A 245 -3.04 -12.18 14.44
N TRP A 246 -3.12 -11.05 13.72
CA TRP A 246 -4.30 -10.17 13.73
C TRP A 246 -5.57 -10.84 13.20
N TYR A 247 -5.44 -11.79 12.26
CA TYR A 247 -6.61 -12.46 11.66
C TYR A 247 -7.32 -13.37 12.66
N TYR A 248 -6.62 -13.87 13.68
CA TYR A 248 -7.24 -14.64 14.77
C TYR A 248 -8.15 -13.75 15.63
N TYR A 249 -7.84 -12.47 15.80
CA TYR A 249 -8.70 -11.54 16.54
C TYR A 249 -10.01 -11.29 15.79
N GLU A 250 -9.92 -11.05 14.47
CA GLU A 250 -11.09 -10.85 13.60
C GLU A 250 -11.99 -12.09 13.54
N LEU A 251 -11.38 -13.28 13.46
CA LEU A 251 -12.10 -14.55 13.46
C LEU A 251 -12.89 -14.74 14.76
N VAL A 252 -12.31 -14.39 15.91
CA VAL A 252 -13.03 -14.43 17.21
C VAL A 252 -14.20 -13.46 17.21
N ILE A 253 -14.02 -12.22 16.74
CA ILE A 253 -15.09 -11.22 16.70
C ILE A 253 -16.25 -11.68 15.82
N ILE A 254 -15.97 -12.16 14.61
CA ILE A 254 -17.02 -12.62 13.69
C ILE A 254 -17.68 -13.90 14.21
N GLY A 255 -16.90 -14.80 14.82
CA GLY A 255 -17.43 -15.97 15.52
C GLY A 255 -18.42 -15.59 16.63
N LEU A 256 -18.07 -14.60 17.46
CA LEU A 256 -18.95 -14.08 18.51
C LEU A 256 -20.23 -13.46 17.94
N ILE A 257 -20.13 -12.64 16.88
CA ILE A 257 -21.32 -12.06 16.21
C ILE A 257 -22.25 -13.16 15.71
N THR A 258 -21.70 -14.19 15.07
CA THR A 258 -22.46 -15.35 14.58
C THR A 258 -23.08 -16.12 15.75
N PHE A 259 -22.37 -16.25 16.87
CA PHE A 259 -22.85 -16.97 18.04
C PHE A 259 -23.96 -16.20 18.79
N TYR A 260 -23.82 -14.89 18.96
CA TYR A 260 -24.82 -14.04 19.64
C TYR A 260 -26.11 -13.85 18.85
N THR A 261 -26.08 -14.09 17.54
CA THR A 261 -27.27 -14.00 16.68
C THR A 261 -28.12 -15.27 16.74
N ILE A 262 -27.60 -16.38 17.30
CA ILE A 262 -28.35 -17.62 17.50
C ILE A 262 -29.42 -17.43 18.61
N PRO A 263 -30.71 -17.65 18.32
CA PRO A 263 -31.78 -17.46 19.31
C PRO A 263 -31.64 -18.34 20.58
N LEU A 264 -31.11 -19.56 20.42
CA LEU A 264 -30.88 -20.49 21.53
C LEU A 264 -29.89 -19.93 22.55
N VAL A 265 -28.83 -19.28 22.06
CA VAL A 265 -27.78 -18.70 22.90
C VAL A 265 -28.37 -17.64 23.84
N TYR A 266 -29.25 -16.79 23.32
CA TYR A 266 -29.94 -15.79 24.14
C TYR A 266 -30.82 -16.43 25.24
N SER A 267 -31.60 -17.47 24.90
CA SER A 267 -32.49 -18.14 25.85
C SER A 267 -31.73 -18.76 27.04
N VAL A 268 -30.56 -19.33 26.78
CA VAL A 268 -29.70 -19.94 27.82
C VAL A 268 -28.91 -18.88 28.61
N CYS A 269 -28.44 -17.83 27.94
CA CYS A 269 -27.62 -16.79 28.57
C CYS A 269 -28.43 -15.82 29.44
N ARG A 270 -29.73 -15.66 29.18
CA ARG A 270 -30.60 -14.77 29.97
C ARG A 270 -30.64 -15.10 31.47
N PRO A 271 -30.90 -16.35 31.91
CA PRO A 271 -30.87 -16.69 33.33
C PRO A 271 -29.45 -16.56 33.93
N LEU A 272 -28.42 -16.94 33.18
CA LEU A 272 -27.02 -16.80 33.61
C LEU A 272 -26.62 -15.33 33.82
N GLY A 273 -27.07 -14.44 32.93
CA GLY A 273 -26.84 -13.01 33.05
C GLY A 273 -27.44 -12.42 34.32
N ARG A 274 -28.63 -12.88 34.72
CA ARG A 274 -29.27 -12.47 35.98
C ARG A 274 -28.52 -12.94 37.22
N LEU A 275 -27.84 -14.08 37.12
CA LEU A 275 -27.08 -14.64 38.25
C LEU A 275 -25.76 -13.89 38.45
N ILE A 276 -25.04 -13.60 37.37
CA ILE A 276 -23.70 -13.01 37.41
C ILE A 276 -23.75 -11.47 37.50
N LEU A 277 -24.78 -10.85 36.94
CA LEU A 277 -25.01 -9.40 37.01
C LEU A 277 -26.50 -9.17 37.32
N PRO A 278 -26.91 -9.14 38.61
CA PRO A 278 -28.29 -8.94 39.03
C PRO A 278 -28.70 -7.46 38.89
N VAL A 279 -28.57 -6.90 37.68
CA VAL A 279 -29.05 -5.56 37.36
C VAL A 279 -30.56 -5.69 37.10
N THR A 280 -31.37 -5.06 37.95
CA THR A 280 -32.83 -4.98 37.73
C THR A 280 -33.10 -4.20 36.44
N TYR A 281 -34.06 -4.69 35.65
CA TYR A 281 -34.35 -4.35 34.25
C TYR A 281 -34.81 -2.91 33.97
N GLU A 282 -34.45 -1.92 34.79
CA GLU A 282 -34.57 -0.51 34.40
C GLU A 282 -33.46 -0.05 33.45
N LEU A 283 -32.83 -1.00 32.73
CA LEU A 283 -32.06 -0.79 31.51
C LEU A 283 -32.96 -0.30 30.35
N ASN A 284 -34.06 0.41 30.59
CA ASN A 284 -34.92 0.96 29.53
C ASN A 284 -34.17 1.93 28.59
N LYS A 285 -32.99 2.41 29.00
CA LYS A 285 -32.10 3.25 28.17
C LYS A 285 -31.06 2.45 27.37
N ILE A 286 -30.80 1.17 27.69
CA ILE A 286 -29.73 0.36 27.10
C ILE A 286 -30.29 -0.98 26.61
N ASN A 287 -29.85 -1.42 25.43
CA ASN A 287 -30.36 -2.64 24.81
C ASN A 287 -30.27 -3.86 25.79
N PRO A 288 -31.39 -4.51 26.15
CA PRO A 288 -31.43 -5.57 27.17
C PRO A 288 -30.63 -6.84 26.79
N ARG A 289 -30.15 -6.92 25.54
CA ARG A 289 -29.30 -8.00 25.04
C ARG A 289 -27.82 -7.87 25.46
N ILE A 290 -27.37 -6.68 25.86
CA ILE A 290 -25.95 -6.45 26.19
C ILE A 290 -25.53 -7.27 27.42
N LEU A 291 -26.41 -7.36 28.43
CA LEU A 291 -26.13 -8.09 29.67
C LEU A 291 -25.81 -9.59 29.44
N PRO A 292 -26.67 -10.38 28.77
CA PRO A 292 -26.36 -11.78 28.48
C PRO A 292 -25.14 -11.95 27.57
N TYR A 293 -24.86 -11.00 26.67
CA TYR A 293 -23.66 -11.04 25.84
C TYR A 293 -22.39 -10.89 26.67
N ILE A 294 -22.35 -9.92 27.59
CA ILE A 294 -21.21 -9.74 28.51
C ILE A 294 -20.96 -10.99 29.34
N THR A 295 -22.02 -11.51 29.96
CA THR A 295 -21.92 -12.70 30.79
C THR A 295 -21.35 -13.88 29.99
N LEU A 296 -21.83 -14.06 28.76
CA LEU A 296 -21.34 -15.11 27.89
C LEU A 296 -19.87 -14.89 27.49
N THR A 297 -19.45 -13.67 27.17
CA THR A 297 -18.04 -13.38 26.85
C THR A 297 -17.13 -13.65 28.02
N ILE A 298 -17.54 -13.27 29.24
CA ILE A 298 -16.77 -13.54 30.46
C ILE A 298 -16.63 -15.06 30.65
N ILE A 299 -17.73 -15.81 30.52
CA ILE A 299 -17.70 -17.27 30.64
C ILE A 299 -16.78 -17.90 29.57
N LEU A 300 -16.93 -17.52 28.31
CA LEU A 300 -16.08 -18.00 27.22
C LEU A 300 -14.61 -17.61 27.43
N GLY A 301 -14.35 -16.41 27.94
CA GLY A 301 -13.03 -15.93 28.31
C GLY A 301 -12.41 -16.81 29.37
N VAL A 302 -13.12 -17.06 30.47
CA VAL A 302 -12.65 -17.94 31.56
C VAL A 302 -12.41 -19.37 31.06
N ILE A 303 -13.35 -19.95 30.32
CA ILE A 303 -13.21 -21.30 29.74
C ILE A 303 -11.98 -21.37 28.83
N SER A 304 -11.75 -20.33 28.02
CA SER A 304 -10.60 -20.29 27.10
C SER A 304 -9.25 -20.35 27.83
N LEU A 305 -9.17 -19.85 29.07
CA LEU A 305 -7.93 -19.94 29.86
C LEU A 305 -7.59 -21.37 30.31
N PHE A 306 -8.58 -22.27 30.37
CA PHE A 306 -8.38 -23.66 30.79
C PHE A 306 -8.19 -24.64 29.62
N ILE A 307 -8.40 -24.21 28.37
CA ILE A 307 -8.23 -25.06 27.20
C ILE A 307 -6.73 -25.13 26.83
N PRO A 308 -6.09 -26.30 26.88
CA PRO A 308 -4.69 -26.43 26.47
C PRO A 308 -4.54 -26.14 24.98
N ASN A 309 -3.42 -25.51 24.59
CA ASN A 309 -3.05 -25.18 23.22
C ASN A 309 -4.00 -24.21 22.47
N ILE A 310 -4.83 -23.45 23.19
CA ILE A 310 -5.63 -22.39 22.57
C ILE A 310 -4.72 -21.24 22.07
N HIS A 311 -5.05 -20.66 20.92
CA HIS A 311 -4.32 -19.51 20.40
C HIS A 311 -4.46 -18.31 21.36
N ARG A 312 -3.36 -17.68 21.77
CA ARG A 312 -3.34 -16.61 22.79
C ARG A 312 -4.21 -15.40 22.44
N SER A 313 -4.43 -15.16 21.15
CA SER A 313 -5.31 -14.10 20.65
C SER A 313 -6.77 -14.27 21.10
N ILE A 314 -7.22 -15.50 21.34
CA ILE A 314 -8.62 -15.80 21.73
C ILE A 314 -8.95 -15.26 23.12
N PRO A 315 -8.28 -15.68 24.22
CA PRO A 315 -8.52 -15.13 25.55
C PRO A 315 -8.26 -13.62 25.59
N LEU A 316 -7.31 -13.12 24.78
CA LEU A 316 -7.03 -11.69 24.72
C LEU A 316 -8.19 -10.89 24.13
N THR A 317 -8.76 -11.33 23.00
CA THR A 317 -9.90 -10.66 22.35
C THR A 317 -11.11 -10.66 23.26
N LEU A 318 -11.41 -11.80 23.89
CA LEU A 318 -12.51 -11.93 24.86
C LEU A 318 -12.28 -11.05 26.09
N GLY A 319 -11.03 -10.97 26.54
CA GLY A 319 -10.55 -10.10 27.61
C GLY A 319 -10.89 -8.64 27.36
N VAL A 320 -10.44 -8.11 26.21
CA VAL A 320 -10.66 -6.72 25.78
C VAL A 320 -12.14 -6.43 25.57
N LEU A 321 -12.88 -7.31 24.89
CA LEU A 321 -14.29 -7.09 24.59
C LEU A 321 -15.13 -7.00 25.87
N SER A 322 -14.92 -7.93 26.79
CA SER A 322 -15.60 -7.92 28.09
C SER A 322 -15.20 -6.69 28.91
N ALA A 323 -13.93 -6.28 28.87
CA ALA A 323 -13.46 -5.09 29.55
C ALA A 323 -14.15 -3.82 29.06
N CYS A 324 -14.23 -3.63 27.73
CA CYS A 324 -14.96 -2.53 27.11
C CYS A 324 -16.44 -2.52 27.51
N TRP A 325 -17.11 -3.68 27.46
CA TRP A 325 -18.52 -3.74 27.81
C TRP A 325 -18.80 -3.53 29.31
N LEU A 326 -17.93 -4.02 30.19
CA LEU A 326 -18.00 -3.75 31.62
C LEU A 326 -17.81 -2.26 31.92
N LEU A 327 -16.91 -1.56 31.23
CA LEU A 327 -16.81 -0.10 31.34
C LEU A 327 -18.11 0.61 30.95
N ILE A 328 -18.78 0.16 29.88
CA ILE A 328 -20.05 0.75 29.43
C ILE A 328 -21.15 0.54 30.46
N ILE A 329 -21.35 -0.70 30.94
CA ILE A 329 -22.39 -1.00 31.95
C ILE A 329 -22.07 -0.39 33.30
N SER A 330 -20.79 -0.24 33.63
CA SER A 330 -20.35 0.41 34.86
C SER A 330 -20.79 1.87 34.93
N SER A 331 -21.05 2.55 33.82
CA SER A 331 -21.48 3.96 33.85
C SER A 331 -22.76 4.19 34.66
N LYS A 332 -22.86 5.35 35.32
CA LYS A 332 -24.06 5.73 36.10
C LYS A 332 -25.33 5.72 35.24
N GLU A 333 -25.22 6.17 33.99
CA GLU A 333 -26.35 6.19 33.04
C GLU A 333 -26.88 4.79 32.72
N ALA A 334 -26.03 3.77 32.82
CA ALA A 334 -26.37 2.38 32.52
C ALA A 334 -26.98 1.61 33.70
N SER A 335 -26.57 1.92 34.93
CA SER A 335 -26.98 1.17 36.13
C SER A 335 -28.33 1.62 36.72
N GLY A 336 -28.92 2.71 36.22
CA GLY A 336 -30.18 3.25 36.71
C GLY A 336 -30.07 3.87 38.12
N ASP A 337 -31.21 4.11 38.76
CA ASP A 337 -31.27 4.84 40.05
C ASP A 337 -30.97 3.97 41.28
N LEU A 338 -30.85 2.65 41.12
CA LEU A 338 -30.58 1.71 42.22
C LEU A 338 -29.09 1.63 42.56
N ILE A 339 -28.70 2.28 43.66
CA ILE A 339 -27.32 2.34 44.18
C ILE A 339 -26.71 0.94 44.40
N SER A 340 -27.51 -0.03 44.86
CA SER A 340 -27.01 -1.39 45.13
C SER A 340 -26.50 -2.10 43.87
N ASN A 341 -27.22 -1.97 42.75
CA ASN A 341 -26.80 -2.57 41.47
C ASN A 341 -25.55 -1.88 40.93
N TYR A 342 -25.48 -0.56 41.06
CA TYR A 342 -24.33 0.23 40.64
C TYR A 342 -23.05 -0.22 41.38
N VAL A 343 -23.10 -0.34 42.71
CA VAL A 343 -21.96 -0.80 43.52
C VAL A 343 -21.57 -2.25 43.16
N TYR A 344 -22.55 -3.11 42.92
CA TYR A 344 -22.29 -4.50 42.52
C TYR A 344 -21.55 -4.58 41.17
N VAL A 345 -22.02 -3.86 40.15
CA VAL A 345 -21.38 -3.82 38.82
C VAL A 345 -19.96 -3.27 38.91
N GLN A 346 -19.72 -2.26 39.76
CA GLN A 346 -18.37 -1.74 39.99
C GLN A 346 -17.45 -2.79 40.59
N LEU A 347 -17.91 -3.52 41.60
CA LEU A 347 -17.16 -4.58 42.25
C LEU A 347 -16.83 -5.70 41.26
N VAL A 348 -17.80 -6.15 40.45
CA VAL A 348 -17.57 -7.16 39.41
C VAL A 348 -16.58 -6.67 38.36
N SER A 349 -16.69 -5.41 37.92
CA SER A 349 -15.75 -4.84 36.94
C SER A 349 -14.33 -4.77 37.49
N MET A 350 -14.18 -4.33 38.74
CA MET A 350 -12.88 -4.27 39.42
C MET A 350 -12.26 -5.66 39.59
N LEU A 351 -13.05 -6.64 40.07
CA LEU A 351 -12.60 -8.03 40.19
C LEU A 351 -12.20 -8.61 38.83
N TYR A 352 -12.93 -8.28 37.76
CA TYR A 352 -12.61 -8.73 36.41
C TYR A 352 -11.28 -8.18 35.91
N PHE A 353 -11.00 -6.88 36.09
CA PHE A 353 -9.72 -6.29 35.68
C PHE A 353 -8.53 -6.84 36.48
N ILE A 354 -8.71 -6.99 37.80
CA ILE A 354 -7.72 -7.64 38.67
C ILE A 354 -7.50 -9.09 38.22
N GLY A 355 -8.58 -9.82 37.92
CA GLY A 355 -8.54 -11.18 37.40
C GLY A 355 -7.76 -11.27 36.08
N CYS A 356 -7.98 -10.36 35.14
CA CYS A 356 -7.21 -10.29 33.88
C CYS A 356 -5.71 -10.05 34.14
N MET A 357 -5.39 -9.16 35.09
CA MET A 357 -4.02 -8.86 35.48
C MET A 357 -3.30 -10.12 36.03
N PHE A 358 -3.93 -10.83 36.96
CA PHE A 358 -3.38 -12.06 37.55
C PHE A 358 -3.34 -13.22 36.55
N ALA A 359 -4.41 -13.43 35.77
CA ALA A 359 -4.43 -14.47 34.74
C ALA A 359 -3.33 -14.24 33.70
N GLY A 360 -3.12 -12.99 33.27
CA GLY A 360 -2.04 -12.62 32.37
C GLY A 360 -0.64 -12.87 32.97
N ALA A 361 -0.46 -12.62 34.27
CA ALA A 361 0.81 -12.87 34.96
C ALA A 361 1.10 -14.37 35.12
N ILE A 362 0.11 -15.16 35.56
CA ILE A 362 0.27 -16.61 35.79
C ILE A 362 0.50 -17.37 34.47
N LEU A 363 -0.20 -16.98 33.40
CA LEU A 363 -0.11 -17.64 32.09
C LEU A 363 0.98 -17.05 31.19
N SER A 364 1.84 -16.15 31.71
CA SER A 364 2.88 -15.44 30.96
C SER A 364 2.35 -14.74 29.69
N MET A 365 1.11 -14.24 29.74
CA MET A 365 0.47 -13.46 28.68
C MET A 365 0.57 -11.97 29.01
N GLN A 366 1.74 -11.37 28.75
CA GLN A 366 2.04 -9.99 29.12
C GLN A 366 1.00 -8.98 28.61
N LEU A 367 0.53 -9.14 27.37
CA LEU A 367 -0.45 -8.23 26.78
C LEU A 367 -1.80 -8.26 27.54
N LEU A 368 -2.25 -9.42 28.02
CA LEU A 368 -3.47 -9.55 28.83
C LEU A 368 -3.31 -8.86 30.19
N SER A 369 -2.13 -8.99 30.80
CA SER A 369 -1.82 -8.31 32.06
C SER A 369 -1.80 -6.79 31.89
N THR A 370 -1.15 -6.29 30.84
CA THR A 370 -1.11 -4.85 30.50
C THR A 370 -2.51 -4.30 30.23
N ILE A 371 -3.35 -5.05 29.53
CA ILE A 371 -4.75 -4.69 29.29
C ILE A 371 -5.52 -4.61 30.61
N GLY A 372 -5.38 -5.57 31.51
CA GLY A 372 -5.99 -5.52 32.85
C GLY A 372 -5.63 -4.24 33.61
N VAL A 373 -4.35 -3.87 33.65
CA VAL A 373 -3.88 -2.63 34.30
C VAL A 373 -4.44 -1.39 33.60
N LEU A 374 -4.37 -1.34 32.27
CA LEU A 374 -4.87 -0.20 31.48
C LEU A 374 -6.36 0.04 31.73
N PHE A 375 -7.17 -1.01 31.65
CA PHE A 375 -8.62 -0.89 31.87
C PHE A 375 -8.97 -0.57 33.32
N LEU A 376 -8.18 -1.03 34.30
CA LEU A 376 -8.33 -0.63 35.70
C LEU A 376 -8.05 0.86 35.90
N VAL A 377 -7.02 1.41 35.25
CA VAL A 377 -6.73 2.86 35.26
C VAL A 377 -7.88 3.63 34.62
N VAL A 378 -8.31 3.22 33.43
CA VAL A 378 -9.44 3.87 32.73
C VAL A 378 -10.72 3.81 33.56
N PHE A 379 -11.02 2.66 34.17
CA PHE A 379 -12.15 2.50 35.09
C PHE A 379 -12.07 3.50 36.25
N ALA A 380 -10.92 3.60 36.89
CA ALA A 380 -10.73 4.51 38.02
C ALA A 380 -10.85 5.98 37.62
N ILE A 381 -10.34 6.36 36.43
CA ILE A 381 -10.55 7.68 35.83
C ILE A 381 -12.05 7.96 35.64
N ILE A 382 -12.79 7.04 35.00
CA ILE A 382 -14.23 7.19 34.77
C ILE A 382 -14.97 7.36 36.10
N LYS A 383 -14.64 6.55 37.11
CA LYS A 383 -15.28 6.66 38.44
C LYS A 383 -14.98 7.94 39.16
N TYR A 384 -13.74 8.42 39.07
CA TYR A 384 -13.39 9.72 39.61
C TYR A 384 -14.25 10.84 38.99
N TRP A 385 -14.50 10.79 37.68
CA TRP A 385 -15.35 11.75 36.98
C TRP A 385 -16.84 11.64 37.31
N GLU A 386 -17.33 10.47 37.71
CA GLU A 386 -18.73 10.26 38.09
C GLU A 386 -19.04 10.72 39.53
N LEU A 387 -18.04 10.82 40.41
CA LEU A 387 -18.20 11.18 41.83
C LEU A 387 -19.00 12.50 42.07
N PRO A 388 -18.74 13.61 41.35
CA PRO A 388 -19.47 14.86 41.56
C PRO A 388 -20.96 14.75 41.19
N GLY A 389 -21.28 13.85 40.26
CA GLY A 389 -22.65 13.57 39.85
C GLY A 389 -23.47 12.82 40.91
N PHE A 390 -22.86 12.26 41.96
CA PHE A 390 -23.58 11.68 43.11
C PHE A 390 -23.96 12.73 44.16
N TRP A 391 -23.21 13.83 44.24
CA TRP A 391 -23.43 14.88 45.25
C TRP A 391 -24.17 16.12 44.71
N ASN A 392 -24.76 16.03 43.50
CA ASN A 392 -25.37 17.17 42.79
C ASN A 392 -24.44 18.40 42.72
N TRP A 393 -23.13 18.16 42.58
CA TRP A 393 -22.13 19.22 42.61
C TRP A 393 -21.94 19.82 41.21
N TYR A 394 -22.18 21.12 41.06
CA TYR A 394 -22.02 21.82 39.78
C TYR A 394 -20.54 22.04 39.43
N TRP A 395 -20.12 21.50 38.27
CA TRP A 395 -18.74 21.51 37.74
C TRP A 395 -18.15 22.88 37.38
N LYS A 396 -18.87 23.99 37.58
CA LYS A 396 -18.49 25.30 37.03
C LYS A 396 -17.28 25.93 37.74
N ASP A 397 -17.10 25.66 39.04
CA ASP A 397 -16.07 26.31 39.87
C ASP A 397 -14.86 25.40 40.21
N TYR A 398 -14.92 24.10 39.89
CA TYR A 398 -13.96 23.10 40.41
C TYR A 398 -13.19 22.30 39.35
N LYS A 399 -13.24 22.67 38.06
CA LYS A 399 -12.49 21.99 36.99
C LYS A 399 -10.99 21.85 37.33
N THR A 400 -10.41 22.87 37.97
CA THR A 400 -8.99 22.89 38.35
C THR A 400 -8.67 21.91 39.49
N TRP A 401 -9.56 21.78 40.47
CA TRP A 401 -9.42 20.83 41.59
C TRP A 401 -9.69 19.39 41.18
N GLY A 402 -10.65 19.16 40.26
CA GLY A 402 -10.88 17.85 39.65
C GLY A 402 -9.67 17.39 38.82
N LEU A 403 -9.04 18.30 38.07
CA LEU A 403 -7.79 18.01 37.35
C LEU A 403 -6.62 17.75 38.30
N LEU A 404 -6.49 18.52 39.40
CA LEU A 404 -5.46 18.33 40.42
C LEU A 404 -5.61 16.97 41.12
N GLY A 405 -6.84 16.61 41.52
CA GLY A 405 -7.13 15.32 42.15
C GLY A 405 -6.92 14.15 41.20
N MET A 406 -7.27 14.29 39.92
CA MET A 406 -6.94 13.31 38.88
C MET A 406 -5.43 13.13 38.71
N ALA A 407 -4.67 14.23 38.67
CA ALA A 407 -3.21 14.19 38.55
C ALA A 407 -2.57 13.51 39.77
N ALA A 408 -3.03 13.82 40.98
CA ALA A 408 -2.57 13.16 42.21
C ALA A 408 -2.92 11.66 42.23
N PHE A 409 -4.11 11.29 41.77
CA PHE A 409 -4.55 9.91 41.70
C PHE A 409 -3.76 9.10 40.65
N LEU A 410 -3.52 9.65 39.46
CA LEU A 410 -2.66 9.05 38.45
C LEU A 410 -1.21 8.95 38.91
N TRP A 411 -0.70 9.97 39.63
CA TRP A 411 0.63 9.91 40.24
C TRP A 411 0.73 8.79 41.28
N LEU A 412 -0.30 8.59 42.10
CA LEU A 412 -0.36 7.51 43.08
C LEU A 412 -0.40 6.13 42.40
N ILE A 413 -1.17 5.96 41.33
CA ILE A 413 -1.17 4.72 40.55
C ILE A 413 0.19 4.48 39.88
N ALA A 414 0.79 5.49 39.25
CA ALA A 414 2.08 5.36 38.60
C ALA A 414 3.18 4.98 39.61
N THR A 415 3.13 5.57 40.81
CA THR A 415 3.97 5.22 41.95
C THR A 415 3.74 3.76 42.36
N LEU A 416 2.50 3.32 42.54
CA LEU A 416 2.15 1.93 42.88
C LEU A 416 2.62 0.92 41.82
N ILE A 417 2.51 1.23 40.53
CA ILE A 417 3.02 0.37 39.45
C ILE A 417 4.54 0.27 39.53
N LYS A 418 5.22 1.41 39.69
CA LYS A 418 6.69 1.49 39.73
C LYS A 418 7.31 0.73 40.92
N TYR A 419 6.66 0.78 42.08
CA TYR A 419 7.15 0.09 43.29
C TYR A 419 6.58 -1.32 43.44
N GLY A 420 5.37 -1.59 42.91
CA GLY A 420 4.73 -2.89 42.91
C GLY A 420 5.35 -3.88 41.92
N SER A 421 5.85 -3.41 40.77
CA SER A 421 6.61 -4.26 39.84
C SER A 421 7.87 -4.86 40.48
N THR A 422 8.46 -4.15 41.45
CA THR A 422 9.63 -4.61 42.21
C THR A 422 9.27 -5.72 43.20
N PHE A 423 8.08 -5.69 43.80
CA PHE A 423 7.61 -6.75 44.70
C PHE A 423 7.23 -8.04 43.96
N ILE A 424 6.68 -7.95 42.74
CA ILE A 424 6.35 -9.13 41.92
C ILE A 424 7.62 -9.80 41.36
N PHE A 425 8.69 -9.03 41.12
CA PHE A 425 9.99 -9.58 40.66
C PHE A 425 10.87 -10.14 41.77
N ILE A 426 10.65 -9.78 43.04
CA ILE A 426 11.41 -10.26 44.21
C ILE A 426 10.71 -11.46 44.89
N GLY A 427 9.42 -11.67 44.61
CA GLY A 427 8.62 -12.80 45.10
C GLY A 427 8.58 -14.03 44.18
N LEU A 428 9.42 -14.04 43.14
CA LEU A 428 9.71 -15.15 42.22
C LEU A 428 11.19 -15.50 42.37
#